data_AF-A0A535RYI8-F1
#
_entry.id   AF-A0A535RYI8-F1
#
_cell.length_a   1.000
_cell.length_b   1.000
_cell.length_c   1.000
_cell.angle_alpha   90.00
_cell.angle_beta   90.00
_cell.angle_gamma   90.00
#
_symmetry.space_group_name_H-M   'P 1'
#
loop_
_entity.id
_entity.type
_entity.pdbx_description
1 polymer ?
#
loop_
_entity_poly.entity_id
_entity_poly.type
_entity_poly.pdbx_seq_one_letter_code
_entity_poly.pdbx_strand_id
1 'polypeptide(L)'
;MDVTPLVFLVVALVAASVLLLLFVHTDEPRPEEPRPALITQHYAPGDTVEQPTPYYAAPVPESPDPLEVSANTDRKALLAIALVFGVFAMIGAYYTLQTGIPIRAYAGTTMLDAAKEKQLETSAEHGAETYASLCFDCHGKRGQGDVGVGLPLNRPDNKYRASCSATGQNDNAKTCKQSDDDAIRKFLTDTITRGRAFAPPRYSMPAWGRSEGGQLNDEQINQVVTFIMYGNWDRVLQIREEQSLALEPNPPPPPKALTPEATGQGVAQTTCIACHS
;
A
#
# COMPACT_ATOMS: atom_id res chain seq x y z
N MET A 1 -13.46 -15.25 -13.29
CA MET A 1 -14.52 -15.41 -12.27
C MET A 1 -13.81 -15.48 -10.93
N ASP A 2 -14.10 -14.53 -10.05
CA ASP A 2 -13.46 -14.43 -8.74
C ASP A 2 -14.01 -15.53 -7.82
N VAL A 3 -13.15 -16.49 -7.47
CA VAL A 3 -13.51 -17.69 -6.67
C VAL A 3 -13.35 -17.45 -5.17
N THR A 4 -12.81 -16.30 -4.76
CA THR A 4 -12.62 -15.94 -3.35
C THR A 4 -13.90 -16.04 -2.50
N PRO A 5 -15.10 -15.57 -2.92
CA PRO A 5 -16.29 -15.65 -2.06
C PRO A 5 -16.77 -17.09 -1.83
N LEU A 6 -16.56 -17.99 -2.81
CA LEU A 6 -16.92 -19.40 -2.68
C LEU A 6 -16.02 -20.11 -1.66
N VAL A 7 -14.73 -19.79 -1.65
CA VAL A 7 -13.77 -20.35 -0.70
C VAL A 7 -14.10 -19.91 0.74
N PHE A 8 -14.45 -18.64 0.94
CA PHE A 8 -14.86 -18.14 2.26
C PHE A 8 -16.14 -18.83 2.77
N LEU A 9 -17.13 -19.06 1.89
CA LEU A 9 -18.36 -19.76 2.24
C LEU A 9 -18.07 -21.21 2.69
N VAL A 10 -17.25 -21.94 1.94
CA VAL A 10 -16.91 -23.34 2.25
C VAL A 10 -16.16 -23.43 3.58
N VAL A 11 -15.20 -22.54 3.82
CA VAL A 11 -14.44 -22.51 5.09
C VAL A 11 -15.36 -22.17 6.27
N ALA A 12 -16.29 -21.22 6.11
CA ALA A 12 -17.25 -20.87 7.15
C ALA A 12 -18.19 -22.03 7.49
N LEU A 13 -18.66 -22.78 6.49
CA LEU A 13 -19.53 -23.94 6.68
C LEU A 13 -18.81 -25.10 7.39
N VAL A 14 -17.53 -25.33 7.06
CA VAL A 14 -16.71 -26.35 7.75
C VAL A 14 -16.47 -25.95 9.21
N ALA A 15 -16.13 -24.68 9.47
CA ALA A 15 -15.94 -24.18 10.83
C ALA A 15 -17.22 -24.28 11.67
N ALA A 16 -18.38 -23.92 11.10
CA ALA A 16 -19.67 -24.03 11.78
C ALA A 16 -20.05 -25.50 12.06
N SER A 17 -19.75 -26.41 11.12
CA SER A 17 -20.00 -27.84 11.28
C SER A 17 -19.15 -28.47 12.37
N VAL A 18 -17.87 -28.06 12.47
CA VAL A 18 -16.97 -28.49 13.57
C VAL A 18 -17.46 -27.94 14.91
N LEU A 19 -17.89 -26.67 14.96
CA LEU A 19 -18.43 -26.08 16.18
C LEU A 19 -19.71 -26.80 16.65
N LEU A 20 -20.62 -27.13 15.73
CA LEU A 20 -21.85 -27.86 16.02
C LEU A 20 -21.55 -29.25 16.59
N LEU A 21 -20.59 -29.97 16.02
CA LEU A 21 -20.17 -31.29 16.51
C LEU A 21 -19.60 -31.23 17.92
N LEU A 22 -18.90 -30.14 18.28
CA LEU A 22 -18.39 -29.93 19.63
C LEU A 22 -19.51 -29.71 20.66
N PHE A 23 -20.58 -28.98 20.30
CA PHE A 23 -21.72 -28.76 21.20
C PHE A 23 -22.58 -30.02 21.40
N VAL A 24 -22.71 -30.87 20.38
CA VAL A 24 -23.52 -32.10 20.50
C VAL A 24 -22.85 -33.14 21.41
N HIS A 25 -21.52 -33.12 21.56
CA HIS A 25 -20.79 -34.08 22.40
C HIS A 25 -20.66 -33.65 23.88
N THR A 26 -21.21 -32.49 24.28
CA THR A 26 -21.12 -32.02 25.68
C THR A 26 -22.32 -32.39 26.56
N ASP A 27 -23.41 -32.92 25.99
CA ASP A 27 -24.57 -33.39 26.76
C ASP A 27 -24.41 -34.87 27.11
N GLU A 28 -23.57 -35.20 28.08
CA GLU A 28 -23.67 -36.50 28.75
C GLU A 28 -24.85 -36.47 29.75
N PRO A 29 -25.74 -37.47 29.74
CA PRO A 29 -26.87 -37.52 30.66
C PRO A 29 -26.35 -37.67 32.10
N ARG A 30 -26.75 -36.75 32.98
CA ARG A 30 -26.45 -36.85 34.42
C ARG A 30 -27.03 -38.15 34.98
N PRO A 31 -26.23 -39.00 35.64
CA PRO A 31 -26.72 -40.22 36.25
C PRO A 31 -27.76 -39.87 37.32
N GLU A 32 -28.88 -40.59 37.30
CA GLU A 32 -29.99 -40.39 38.22
C GLU A 32 -29.59 -40.82 39.64
N GLU A 33 -29.77 -39.93 40.62
CA GLU A 33 -29.38 -40.19 42.01
C GLU A 33 -30.14 -41.41 42.59
N PRO A 34 -29.45 -42.36 43.25
CA PRO A 34 -30.10 -43.50 43.85
C PRO A 34 -30.96 -43.06 45.05
N ARG A 35 -32.26 -43.39 45.01
CA ARG A 35 -33.20 -43.10 46.10
C ARG A 35 -32.77 -43.80 47.39
N PRO A 36 -32.89 -43.15 48.57
CA PRO A 36 -32.44 -43.72 49.83
C PRO A 36 -33.24 -44.99 50.18
N ALA A 37 -32.52 -46.09 50.41
CA ALA A 37 -33.12 -47.32 50.92
C ALA A 37 -33.46 -47.15 52.41
N LEU A 38 -34.71 -47.42 52.78
CA LEU A 38 -35.15 -47.47 54.16
C LEU A 38 -34.52 -48.69 54.85
N ILE A 39 -33.61 -48.45 55.79
CA ILE A 39 -33.03 -49.50 56.64
C ILE A 39 -34.05 -49.86 57.73
N THR A 40 -34.53 -51.10 57.73
CA THR A 40 -35.50 -51.59 58.71
C THR A 40 -34.84 -51.79 60.07
N GLN A 41 -35.03 -50.85 61.00
CA GLN A 41 -34.55 -51.01 62.37
C GLN A 41 -35.35 -52.10 63.10
N HIS A 42 -34.68 -53.17 63.51
CA HIS A 42 -35.23 -54.23 64.34
C HIS A 42 -34.95 -53.90 65.81
N TYR A 43 -35.96 -53.49 66.57
CA TYR A 43 -35.88 -53.43 68.03
C TYR A 43 -37.01 -54.25 68.66
N ALA A 44 -36.68 -55.00 69.72
CA ALA A 44 -37.66 -55.76 70.50
C ALA A 44 -38.32 -54.86 71.56
N PRO A 45 -39.56 -55.16 72.00
CA PRO A 45 -40.27 -54.33 72.96
C PRO A 45 -39.62 -54.38 74.35
N GLY A 46 -39.11 -53.24 74.83
CA GLY A 46 -38.63 -53.07 76.21
C GLY A 46 -37.25 -52.44 76.37
N ASP A 47 -36.49 -52.27 75.30
CA ASP A 47 -35.17 -51.64 75.41
C ASP A 47 -35.28 -50.12 75.57
N THR A 48 -34.63 -49.57 76.61
CA THR A 48 -34.53 -48.13 76.84
C THR A 48 -33.61 -47.51 75.80
N VAL A 49 -34.21 -46.78 74.87
CA VAL A 49 -33.54 -46.08 73.78
C VAL A 49 -32.80 -44.86 74.34
N GLU A 50 -31.47 -44.92 74.49
CA GLU A 50 -30.65 -43.73 74.28
C GLU A 50 -30.85 -43.34 72.83
N GLN A 51 -31.62 -42.30 72.58
CA GLN A 51 -31.94 -41.80 71.25
C GLN A 51 -30.64 -41.40 70.55
N PRO A 52 -30.09 -42.19 69.60
CA PRO A 52 -29.02 -41.68 68.78
C PRO A 52 -29.72 -40.72 67.84
N THR A 53 -29.40 -39.43 67.92
CA THR A 53 -29.77 -38.50 66.84
C THR A 53 -29.44 -39.17 65.52
N PRO A 54 -30.38 -39.28 64.56
CA PRO A 54 -30.10 -39.91 63.29
C PRO A 54 -29.05 -39.04 62.59
N TYR A 55 -27.78 -39.41 62.74
CA TYR A 55 -26.73 -38.86 61.92
C TYR A 55 -27.01 -39.43 60.54
N TYR A 56 -27.63 -38.62 59.69
CA TYR A 56 -27.58 -38.84 58.26
C TYR A 56 -26.10 -38.81 57.87
N ALA A 57 -25.47 -39.97 57.83
CA ALA A 57 -24.22 -40.14 57.12
C ALA A 57 -24.60 -40.02 55.65
N ALA A 58 -24.47 -38.80 55.09
CA ALA A 58 -24.48 -38.63 53.65
C ALA A 58 -23.46 -39.62 53.08
N PRO A 59 -23.81 -40.41 52.04
CA PRO A 59 -22.83 -41.22 51.35
C PRO A 59 -21.69 -40.28 50.96
N VAL A 60 -20.47 -40.56 51.42
CA VAL A 60 -19.30 -39.84 50.93
C VAL A 60 -19.27 -40.15 49.44
N PRO A 61 -19.46 -39.16 48.55
CA PRO A 61 -19.39 -39.43 47.13
C PRO A 61 -18.00 -40.00 46.89
N GLU A 62 -17.95 -41.22 46.37
CA GLU A 62 -16.70 -41.86 46.01
C GLU A 62 -15.97 -40.88 45.08
N SER A 63 -14.79 -40.41 45.51
CA SER A 63 -14.03 -39.45 44.74
C SER A 63 -13.80 -40.08 43.37
N PRO A 64 -14.17 -39.41 42.26
CA PRO A 64 -14.03 -39.99 40.93
C PRO A 64 -12.60 -40.47 40.76
N ASP A 65 -12.46 -41.71 40.30
CA ASP A 65 -11.19 -42.43 40.25
C ASP A 65 -10.17 -41.54 39.51
N PRO A 66 -9.03 -41.15 40.13
CA PRO A 66 -8.16 -40.10 39.60
C PRO A 66 -7.63 -40.39 38.18
N LEU A 67 -7.64 -41.66 37.77
CA LEU A 67 -7.26 -42.10 36.43
C LEU A 67 -8.26 -41.68 35.33
N GLU A 68 -9.55 -41.59 35.65
CA GLU A 68 -10.57 -41.15 34.68
C GLU A 68 -10.56 -39.63 34.49
N VAL A 69 -10.25 -38.89 35.57
CA VAL A 69 -10.11 -37.43 35.53
C VAL A 69 -8.87 -37.01 34.74
N SER A 70 -7.75 -37.75 34.87
CA SER A 70 -6.54 -37.46 34.08
C SER A 70 -6.73 -37.79 32.61
N ALA A 71 -7.37 -38.91 32.27
CA ALA A 71 -7.55 -39.33 30.87
C ALA A 71 -8.41 -38.33 30.05
N ASN A 72 -9.47 -37.78 30.64
CA ASN A 72 -10.30 -36.77 29.98
C ASN A 72 -9.57 -35.42 29.87
N THR A 73 -8.76 -35.08 30.86
CA THR A 73 -7.95 -33.85 30.86
C THR A 73 -6.85 -33.90 29.80
N ASP A 74 -6.19 -35.05 29.63
CA ASP A 74 -5.17 -35.27 28.62
C ASP A 74 -5.74 -35.20 27.20
N ARG A 75 -6.92 -35.78 26.96
CA ARG A 75 -7.59 -35.71 25.65
C ARG A 75 -7.99 -34.28 25.29
N LYS A 76 -8.47 -33.49 26.26
CA LYS A 76 -8.81 -32.07 26.06
C LYS A 76 -7.56 -31.22 25.81
N ALA A 77 -6.46 -31.49 26.52
CA ALA A 77 -5.19 -30.81 26.31
C ALA A 77 -4.60 -31.07 24.91
N LEU A 78 -4.61 -32.33 24.46
CA LEU A 78 -4.13 -32.69 23.12
C LEU A 78 -4.95 -32.04 22.01
N LEU A 79 -6.28 -31.96 22.17
CA LEU A 79 -7.17 -31.27 21.22
C LEU A 79 -6.90 -29.77 21.17
N ALA A 80 -6.70 -29.11 22.32
CA ALA A 80 -6.37 -27.69 22.38
C ALA A 80 -5.04 -27.39 21.67
N ILE A 81 -4.02 -28.21 21.93
CA ILE A 81 -2.71 -28.10 21.28
C ILE A 81 -2.84 -28.27 19.76
N ALA A 82 -3.56 -29.30 19.31
CA ALA A 82 -3.77 -29.55 17.88
C ALA A 82 -4.49 -28.38 17.18
N LEU A 83 -5.46 -27.75 17.84
CA LEU A 83 -6.18 -26.60 17.28
C LEU A 83 -5.28 -25.36 17.15
N VAL A 84 -4.46 -25.09 18.17
CA VAL A 84 -3.48 -24.00 18.14
C VAL A 84 -2.45 -24.20 17.03
N PHE A 85 -1.85 -25.39 16.92
CA PHE A 85 -0.93 -25.71 15.83
C PHE A 85 -1.61 -25.69 14.46
N GLY A 86 -2.87 -26.12 14.38
CA GLY A 86 -3.69 -26.02 13.17
C GLY A 86 -3.89 -24.59 12.71
N VAL A 87 -4.19 -23.66 13.63
CA VAL A 87 -4.32 -22.22 13.33
C VAL A 87 -2.98 -21.64 12.89
N PHE A 88 -1.87 -21.95 13.58
CA PHE A 88 -0.55 -21.49 13.15
C PHE A 88 -0.13 -22.05 11.79
N ALA A 89 -0.47 -23.30 11.48
CA ALA A 89 -0.24 -23.90 10.17
C ALA A 89 -1.10 -23.25 9.08
N MET A 90 -2.37 -22.91 9.38
CA MET A 90 -3.26 -22.18 8.50
C MET A 90 -2.78 -20.75 8.23
N ILE A 91 -2.35 -20.03 9.28
CA ILE A 91 -1.76 -18.70 9.18
C ILE A 91 -0.44 -18.75 8.40
N GLY A 92 0.41 -19.75 8.69
CA GLY A 92 1.64 -20.01 7.95
C GLY A 92 1.36 -20.30 6.48
N ALA A 93 0.39 -21.17 6.16
CA ALA A 93 -0.04 -21.47 4.81
C ALA A 93 -0.61 -20.22 4.12
N TYR A 94 -1.47 -19.47 4.78
CA TYR A 94 -2.02 -18.20 4.29
C TYR A 94 -0.91 -17.22 3.93
N TYR A 95 0.05 -16.98 4.83
CA TYR A 95 1.17 -16.12 4.53
C TYR A 95 2.07 -16.72 3.43
N THR A 96 2.38 -18.02 3.40
CA THR A 96 3.17 -18.58 2.29
C THR A 96 2.49 -18.45 0.92
N LEU A 97 1.16 -18.59 0.88
CA LEU A 97 0.34 -18.43 -0.33
C LEU A 97 0.15 -16.95 -0.71
N GLN A 98 0.06 -16.05 0.27
CA GLN A 98 -0.21 -14.62 0.10
C GLN A 98 1.07 -13.77 -0.06
N THR A 99 2.16 -14.10 0.64
CA THR A 99 3.43 -13.35 0.69
C THR A 99 4.57 -14.00 -0.09
N GLY A 100 4.39 -15.21 -0.65
CA GLY A 100 5.31 -15.74 -1.67
C GLY A 100 6.71 -16.07 -1.16
N ILE A 101 6.85 -16.68 0.02
CA ILE A 101 8.11 -17.32 0.42
C ILE A 101 8.27 -18.62 -0.43
N PRO A 102 9.34 -18.79 -1.21
CA PRO A 102 9.20 -19.18 -2.62
C PRO A 102 9.34 -20.69 -2.92
N ILE A 103 8.29 -21.30 -3.48
CA ILE A 103 8.44 -22.42 -4.45
C ILE A 103 8.45 -21.89 -5.89
N ARG A 104 8.18 -20.60 -6.10
CA ARG A 104 8.05 -19.97 -7.43
C ARG A 104 9.19 -19.01 -7.73
N ALA A 105 10.41 -19.54 -7.74
CA ALA A 105 11.53 -18.97 -8.47
C ALA A 105 11.40 -19.13 -10.02
N TYR A 106 10.20 -19.44 -10.54
CA TYR A 106 9.96 -19.78 -11.95
C TYR A 106 9.09 -18.78 -12.73
N ALA A 107 8.59 -17.70 -12.12
CA ALA A 107 7.74 -16.74 -12.82
C ALA A 107 7.94 -15.29 -12.35
N GLY A 108 9.14 -14.75 -12.60
CA GLY A 108 9.40 -13.37 -13.01
C GLY A 108 9.04 -12.16 -12.13
N THR A 109 7.98 -12.16 -11.32
CA THR A 109 7.53 -10.95 -10.61
C THR A 109 6.95 -11.27 -9.23
N THR A 110 7.47 -10.63 -8.19
CA THR A 110 6.88 -10.72 -6.85
C THR A 110 5.68 -9.76 -6.74
N MET A 111 4.78 -10.00 -5.76
CA MET A 111 3.68 -9.05 -5.48
C MET A 111 4.19 -7.63 -5.15
N LEU A 112 5.38 -7.54 -4.55
CA LEU A 112 6.05 -6.28 -4.27
C LEU A 112 6.46 -5.56 -5.57
N ASP A 113 6.95 -6.30 -6.57
CA ASP A 113 7.35 -5.72 -7.86
C ASP A 113 6.13 -5.22 -8.64
N ALA A 114 5.05 -6.01 -8.66
CA ALA A 114 3.79 -5.59 -9.27
C ALA A 114 3.19 -4.34 -8.60
N ALA A 115 3.28 -4.25 -7.26
CA ALA A 115 2.83 -3.06 -6.53
C ALA A 115 3.69 -1.83 -6.85
N LYS A 116 5.01 -1.98 -6.97
CA LYS A 116 5.92 -0.89 -7.35
C LYS A 116 5.67 -0.41 -8.77
N GLU A 117 5.48 -1.32 -9.71
CA GLU A 117 5.20 -0.99 -11.11
C GLU A 117 3.90 -0.19 -11.22
N LYS A 118 2.84 -0.64 -10.55
CA LYS A 118 1.57 0.09 -10.51
C LYS A 118 1.71 1.48 -9.89
N GLN A 119 2.47 1.61 -8.79
CA GLN A 119 2.73 2.91 -8.17
C GLN A 119 3.49 3.85 -9.12
N LEU A 120 4.45 3.32 -9.88
CA LEU A 120 5.22 4.08 -10.86
C LEU A 120 4.35 4.53 -12.03
N GLU A 121 3.47 3.66 -12.53
CA GLU A 121 2.50 3.99 -13.58
C GLU A 121 1.56 5.11 -13.13
N THR A 122 0.92 4.97 -11.96
CA THR A 122 0.05 6.03 -11.40
C THR A 122 0.79 7.34 -11.17
N SER A 123 2.04 7.28 -10.69
CA SER A 123 2.88 8.48 -10.52
C SER A 123 3.18 9.16 -11.86
N ALA A 124 3.46 8.37 -12.91
CA ALA A 124 3.68 8.89 -14.25
C ALA A 124 2.40 9.47 -14.88
N GLU A 125 1.23 8.91 -14.59
CA GLU A 125 -0.07 9.43 -15.05
C GLU A 125 -0.36 10.81 -14.45
N HIS A 126 -0.26 10.97 -13.13
CA HIS A 126 -0.42 12.28 -12.48
C HIS A 126 0.64 13.29 -12.97
N GLY A 127 1.87 12.82 -13.23
CA GLY A 127 2.91 13.62 -13.84
C GLY A 127 2.56 14.10 -15.25
N ALA A 128 1.91 13.25 -16.04
CA ALA A 128 1.44 13.59 -17.38
C ALA A 128 0.35 14.67 -17.35
N GLU A 129 -0.56 14.64 -16.36
CA GLU A 129 -1.59 15.67 -16.17
C GLU A 129 -0.98 17.03 -15.84
N THR A 130 0.01 17.03 -14.95
CA THR A 130 0.74 18.25 -14.60
C THR A 130 1.55 18.77 -15.79
N TYR A 131 2.18 17.89 -16.57
CA TYR A 131 2.87 18.27 -17.80
C TYR A 131 1.91 18.87 -18.82
N ALA A 132 0.77 18.21 -19.04
CA ALA A 132 -0.26 18.62 -19.98
C ALA A 132 -0.79 20.03 -19.68
N SER A 133 -0.88 20.42 -18.42
CA SER A 133 -1.40 21.73 -18.01
C SER A 133 -0.33 22.83 -17.96
N LEU A 134 0.91 22.53 -17.56
CA LEU A 134 1.91 23.56 -17.22
C LEU A 134 3.14 23.59 -18.13
N CYS A 135 3.53 22.44 -18.68
CA CYS A 135 4.80 22.29 -19.40
C CYS A 135 4.61 22.24 -20.92
N PHE A 136 3.42 21.84 -21.37
CA PHE A 136 3.05 21.59 -22.75
C PHE A 136 3.37 22.75 -23.71
N ASP A 137 3.03 23.98 -23.34
CA ASP A 137 3.16 25.14 -24.23
C ASP A 137 4.61 25.51 -24.57
N CYS A 138 5.55 25.17 -23.69
CA CYS A 138 6.97 25.46 -23.89
C CYS A 138 7.78 24.23 -24.34
N HIS A 139 7.47 23.04 -23.83
CA HIS A 139 8.22 21.82 -24.15
C HIS A 139 7.61 21.00 -25.29
N GLY A 140 6.41 21.36 -25.75
CA GLY A 140 5.75 20.77 -26.91
C GLY A 140 4.89 19.55 -26.59
N LYS A 141 4.19 19.04 -27.61
CA LYS A 141 3.14 18.02 -27.46
C LYS A 141 3.61 16.73 -26.80
N ARG A 142 4.84 16.33 -27.11
CA ARG A 142 5.49 15.10 -26.62
C ARG A 142 6.82 15.40 -25.94
N GLY A 143 7.01 16.60 -25.41
CA GLY A 143 8.29 16.99 -24.82
C GLY A 143 9.43 17.11 -25.83
N GLN A 144 9.13 17.37 -27.11
CA GLN A 144 10.13 17.38 -28.17
C GLN A 144 10.80 18.75 -28.36
N GLY A 145 10.41 19.79 -27.62
CA GLY A 145 10.97 21.14 -27.78
C GLY A 145 10.79 21.71 -29.20
N ASP A 146 9.81 21.21 -29.95
CA ASP A 146 9.50 21.56 -31.34
C ASP A 146 8.91 22.97 -31.49
N VAL A 147 8.48 23.58 -30.38
CA VAL A 147 7.99 24.96 -30.32
C VAL A 147 9.10 26.02 -30.24
N GLY A 148 10.36 25.62 -30.09
CA GLY A 148 11.52 26.53 -30.09
C GLY A 148 11.73 27.35 -28.80
N VAL A 149 10.98 27.05 -27.74
CA VAL A 149 11.06 27.75 -26.44
C VAL A 149 11.73 26.88 -25.38
N GLY A 150 11.12 25.75 -25.05
CA GLY A 150 11.65 24.79 -24.09
C GLY A 150 12.64 23.84 -24.74
N LEU A 151 13.64 23.42 -23.94
CA LEU A 151 14.54 22.35 -24.34
C LEU A 151 13.75 21.04 -24.54
N PRO A 152 14.17 20.16 -25.47
CA PRO A 152 13.52 18.86 -25.58
C PRO A 152 13.76 18.06 -24.31
N LEU A 153 12.73 17.37 -23.84
CA LEU A 153 12.77 16.42 -22.73
C LEU A 153 12.71 14.97 -23.22
N ASN A 154 12.21 14.76 -24.44
CA ASN A 154 11.95 13.46 -25.05
C ASN A 154 12.43 13.44 -26.50
N ARG A 155 13.75 13.44 -26.69
CA ARG A 155 14.40 13.09 -27.95
C ARG A 155 15.57 12.14 -27.70
N PRO A 156 16.00 11.31 -28.66
CA PRO A 156 17.08 10.34 -28.45
C PRO A 156 18.39 10.93 -27.90
N ASP A 157 18.69 12.19 -28.23
CA ASP A 157 19.87 12.94 -27.79
C ASP A 157 19.78 13.48 -26.35
N ASN A 158 18.58 13.57 -25.78
CA ASN A 158 18.36 14.11 -24.44
C ASN A 158 17.25 13.41 -23.65
N LYS A 159 16.95 12.17 -24.04
CA LYS A 159 15.98 11.33 -23.34
C LYS A 159 16.57 11.00 -21.98
N TYR A 160 15.97 11.52 -20.93
CA TYR A 160 16.31 11.17 -19.55
C TYR A 160 15.86 9.75 -19.18
N ARG A 161 15.51 8.91 -20.17
CA ARG A 161 15.28 7.49 -20.00
C ARG A 161 16.62 6.81 -19.70
N ALA A 162 16.95 6.79 -18.42
CA ALA A 162 17.72 5.70 -17.87
C ALA A 162 16.70 4.75 -17.25
N SER A 163 16.09 3.93 -18.11
CA SER A 163 15.66 2.61 -17.66
C SER A 163 16.90 1.74 -17.77
N CYS A 164 17.80 1.81 -16.78
CA CYS A 164 18.85 0.82 -16.71
C CYS A 164 18.18 -0.54 -16.55
N SER A 165 18.28 -1.38 -17.59
CA SER A 165 17.91 -2.77 -17.46
C SER A 165 18.71 -3.38 -16.31
N ALA A 166 18.25 -4.52 -15.78
CA ALA A 166 19.03 -5.29 -14.80
C ALA A 166 20.44 -5.68 -15.31
N THR A 167 20.69 -5.57 -16.62
CA THR A 167 22.00 -5.79 -17.28
C THR A 167 22.84 -4.51 -17.45
N GLY A 168 22.42 -3.38 -16.89
CA GLY A 168 23.17 -2.12 -16.89
C GLY A 168 23.18 -1.39 -18.23
N GLN A 169 22.10 -1.51 -19.01
CA GLN A 169 21.97 -0.86 -20.32
C GLN A 169 20.70 0.00 -20.35
N ASN A 170 20.81 1.24 -20.86
CA ASN A 170 19.64 2.05 -21.15
C ASN A 170 19.06 1.70 -22.52
N ASP A 171 17.96 2.37 -22.88
CA ASP A 171 17.23 2.16 -24.13
C ASP A 171 17.93 2.59 -25.40
N ASN A 172 19.06 3.27 -25.25
CA ASN A 172 19.98 3.62 -26.32
C ASN A 172 21.20 2.70 -26.34
N ALA A 173 21.12 1.53 -25.69
CA ALA A 173 22.18 0.54 -25.55
C ALA A 173 23.48 1.07 -24.93
N LYS A 174 23.43 2.20 -24.19
CA LYS A 174 24.58 2.69 -23.43
C LYS A 174 24.63 2.02 -22.07
N THR A 175 25.84 1.69 -21.62
CA THR A 175 26.08 1.27 -20.24
C THR A 175 25.66 2.37 -19.29
N CYS A 176 24.81 2.03 -18.32
CA CYS A 176 24.33 2.94 -17.29
C CYS A 176 24.32 2.22 -15.93
N LYS A 177 24.43 3.00 -14.86
CA LYS A 177 24.35 2.54 -13.47
C LYS A 177 23.08 3.11 -12.83
N GLN A 178 22.53 2.41 -11.84
CA GLN A 178 21.43 2.95 -11.02
C GLN A 178 21.76 4.33 -10.41
N SER A 179 23.04 4.60 -10.12
CA SER A 179 23.52 5.91 -9.68
C SER A 179 23.30 7.03 -10.70
N ASP A 180 23.19 6.68 -11.98
CA ASP A 180 22.95 7.63 -13.06
C ASP A 180 21.46 8.04 -13.05
N ASP A 181 20.54 7.11 -12.75
CA ASP A 181 19.11 7.41 -12.57
C ASP A 181 18.89 8.38 -11.41
N ASP A 182 19.57 8.17 -10.28
CA ASP A 182 19.46 9.04 -9.12
C ASP A 182 20.01 10.44 -9.41
N ALA A 183 21.13 10.53 -10.12
CA ALA A 183 21.71 11.80 -10.55
C ALA A 183 20.80 12.54 -11.54
N ILE A 184 20.20 11.82 -12.50
CA ILE A 184 19.24 12.38 -13.47
C ILE A 184 17.98 12.85 -12.75
N ARG A 185 17.40 12.02 -11.89
CA ARG A 185 16.22 12.38 -11.09
C ARG A 185 16.52 13.63 -10.28
N LYS A 186 17.64 13.66 -9.57
CA LYS A 186 18.06 14.84 -8.80
C LYS A 186 18.19 16.08 -9.68
N PHE A 187 18.81 15.96 -10.85
CA PHE A 187 18.96 17.07 -11.79
C PHE A 187 17.61 17.60 -12.27
N LEU A 188 16.68 16.71 -12.63
CA LEU A 188 15.33 17.09 -13.07
C LEU A 188 14.54 17.73 -11.93
N THR A 189 14.53 17.11 -10.75
CA THR A 189 13.88 17.65 -9.55
C THR A 189 14.42 19.05 -9.22
N ASP A 190 15.73 19.23 -9.17
CA ASP A 190 16.37 20.51 -8.88
C ASP A 190 16.01 21.59 -9.92
N THR A 191 16.02 21.21 -11.21
CA THR A 191 15.72 22.12 -12.32
C THR A 191 14.26 22.56 -12.31
N ILE A 192 13.32 21.64 -12.03
CA ILE A 192 11.89 21.97 -11.95
C ILE A 192 11.60 22.79 -10.70
N THR A 193 12.19 22.41 -9.56
CA THR A 193 11.99 23.09 -8.28
C THR A 193 12.43 24.55 -8.37
N ARG A 194 13.69 24.80 -8.75
CA ARG A 194 14.31 26.14 -8.76
C ARG A 194 14.14 26.90 -10.06
N GLY A 195 13.67 26.25 -11.11
CA GLY A 195 13.66 26.81 -12.45
C GLY A 195 15.06 26.96 -13.03
N ARG A 196 15.12 27.60 -14.20
CA ARG A 196 16.37 27.87 -14.92
C ARG A 196 16.31 29.23 -15.59
N ALA A 197 16.94 30.21 -14.95
CA ALA A 197 17.04 31.56 -15.47
C ALA A 197 18.05 31.65 -16.63
N PHE A 198 17.69 32.42 -17.64
CA PHE A 198 18.54 32.82 -18.75
C PHE A 198 18.37 34.31 -19.05
N ALA A 199 19.43 34.97 -19.48
CA ALA A 199 19.35 36.35 -19.93
C ALA A 199 18.54 36.45 -21.25
N PRO A 200 17.72 37.51 -21.43
CA PRO A 200 17.09 37.78 -22.71
C PRO A 200 18.13 37.81 -23.85
N PRO A 201 17.79 37.34 -25.06
CA PRO A 201 16.46 36.95 -25.55
C PRO A 201 16.08 35.48 -25.27
N ARG A 202 16.85 34.74 -24.46
CA ARG A 202 16.53 33.34 -24.14
C ARG A 202 15.39 33.27 -23.12
N TYR A 203 14.49 32.32 -23.32
CA TYR A 203 13.42 32.03 -22.38
C TYR A 203 13.97 31.45 -21.08
N SER A 204 13.50 31.98 -19.95
CA SER A 204 13.75 31.42 -18.63
C SER A 204 12.65 30.44 -18.26
N MET A 205 13.02 29.28 -17.72
CA MET A 205 12.07 28.38 -17.09
C MET A 205 11.81 28.87 -15.66
N PRO A 206 10.55 29.15 -15.27
CA PRO A 206 10.24 29.60 -13.93
C PRO A 206 10.49 28.50 -12.89
N ALA A 207 10.60 28.90 -11.63
CA ALA A 207 10.58 27.97 -10.51
C ALA A 207 9.17 27.42 -10.31
N TRP A 208 9.02 26.10 -10.22
CA TRP A 208 7.72 25.46 -10.01
C TRP A 208 7.54 24.94 -8.58
N GLY A 209 8.62 24.73 -7.84
CA GLY A 209 8.55 24.24 -6.47
C GLY A 209 8.02 25.28 -5.51
N ARG A 210 7.14 24.86 -4.59
CA ARG A 210 6.60 25.75 -3.54
C ARG A 210 7.67 26.37 -2.65
N SER A 211 8.80 25.69 -2.45
CA SER A 211 9.96 26.23 -1.72
C SER A 211 10.61 27.43 -2.40
N GLU A 212 10.42 27.58 -3.72
CA GLU A 212 11.01 28.61 -4.57
C GLU A 212 9.93 29.59 -5.08
N GLY A 213 8.73 29.57 -4.46
CA GLY A 213 7.61 30.44 -4.81
C GLY A 213 6.70 29.93 -5.94
N GLY A 214 6.90 28.70 -6.41
CA GLY A 214 6.05 28.05 -7.41
C GLY A 214 4.80 27.39 -6.82
N GLN A 215 4.01 26.73 -7.69
CA GLN A 215 2.71 26.14 -7.33
C GLN A 215 2.76 24.63 -6.98
N LEU A 216 3.83 23.92 -7.33
CA LEU A 216 3.93 22.47 -7.19
C LEU A 216 4.58 22.06 -5.88
N ASN A 217 3.97 21.11 -5.17
CA ASN A 217 4.61 20.46 -4.03
C ASN A 217 5.63 19.40 -4.46
N ASP A 218 6.42 18.89 -3.52
CA ASP A 218 7.50 17.94 -3.80
C ASP A 218 7.02 16.64 -4.45
N GLU A 219 5.82 16.16 -4.09
CA GLU A 219 5.24 14.95 -4.66
C GLU A 219 4.79 15.19 -6.11
N GLN A 220 4.18 16.34 -6.42
CA GLN A 220 3.82 16.71 -7.78
C GLN A 220 5.07 16.89 -8.66
N ILE A 221 6.15 17.47 -8.12
CA ILE A 221 7.42 17.54 -8.82
C ILE A 221 7.94 16.12 -9.10
N ASN A 222 7.92 15.24 -8.11
CA ASN A 222 8.36 13.86 -8.27
C ASN A 222 7.53 13.11 -9.32
N GLN A 223 6.21 13.33 -9.37
CA GLN A 223 5.32 12.76 -10.39
C GLN A 223 5.70 13.23 -11.80
N VAL A 224 5.91 14.55 -11.99
CA VAL A 224 6.36 15.11 -13.29
C VAL A 224 7.72 14.54 -13.69
N VAL A 225 8.66 14.43 -12.75
CA VAL A 225 9.99 13.82 -13.02
C VAL A 225 9.84 12.36 -13.42
N THR A 226 9.01 11.59 -12.71
CA THR A 226 8.71 10.19 -13.05
C THR A 226 8.08 10.07 -14.44
N PHE A 227 7.16 10.97 -14.80
CA PHE A 227 6.61 11.05 -16.15
C PHE A 227 7.68 11.36 -17.21
N ILE A 228 8.57 12.33 -16.97
CA ILE A 228 9.64 12.67 -17.92
C ILE A 228 10.57 11.46 -18.17
N MET A 229 10.87 10.69 -17.12
CA MET A 229 11.81 9.57 -17.19
C MET A 229 11.19 8.28 -17.77
N TYR A 230 9.94 7.97 -17.40
CA TYR A 230 9.32 6.66 -17.63
C TYR A 230 7.93 6.71 -18.26
N GLY A 231 7.31 7.89 -18.36
CA GLY A 231 5.93 8.05 -18.78
C GLY A 231 5.68 7.83 -20.26
N ASN A 232 4.42 7.58 -20.60
CA ASN A 232 3.94 7.50 -21.96
C ASN A 232 3.59 8.90 -22.50
N TRP A 233 4.40 9.42 -23.41
CA TRP A 233 4.22 10.77 -23.98
C TRP A 233 2.96 10.93 -24.84
N ASP A 234 2.37 9.85 -25.36
CA ASP A 234 1.09 9.94 -26.09
C ASP A 234 -0.08 10.29 -25.16
N ARG A 235 0.06 10.01 -23.85
CA ARG A 235 -0.97 10.33 -22.84
C ARG A 235 -1.23 11.84 -22.71
N VAL A 236 -0.23 12.68 -22.97
CA VAL A 236 -0.34 14.15 -22.85
C VAL A 236 -1.45 14.70 -23.76
N LEU A 237 -1.50 14.25 -25.01
CA LEU A 237 -2.53 14.71 -25.95
C LEU A 237 -3.92 14.21 -25.58
N GLN A 238 -4.02 12.96 -25.10
CA GLN A 238 -5.28 12.40 -24.62
C GLN A 238 -5.82 13.21 -23.43
N ILE A 239 -4.96 13.54 -22.46
CA ILE A 239 -5.36 14.35 -21.29
C ILE A 239 -5.89 15.71 -21.74
N ARG A 240 -5.21 16.39 -22.69
CA ARG A 240 -5.67 17.70 -23.17
C ARG A 240 -6.99 17.60 -23.92
N GLU A 241 -7.20 16.52 -24.69
CA GLU A 241 -8.48 16.24 -25.34
C GLU A 241 -9.60 15.99 -24.32
N GLU A 242 -9.37 15.11 -23.34
CA GLU A 242 -10.30 14.81 -22.23
C GLU A 242 -10.68 16.07 -21.45
N GLN A 243 -9.75 16.99 -21.25
CA GLN A 243 -9.95 18.26 -20.54
C GLN A 243 -10.41 19.41 -21.45
N SER A 244 -10.69 19.14 -22.74
CA SER A 244 -11.09 20.17 -23.71
C SER A 244 -10.11 21.36 -23.81
N LEU A 245 -8.82 21.10 -23.65
CA LEU A 245 -7.73 22.06 -23.78
C LEU A 245 -7.21 22.12 -25.22
N ALA A 246 -6.55 23.22 -25.58
CA ALA A 246 -5.98 23.40 -26.92
C ALA A 246 -4.95 22.31 -27.25
N LEU A 247 -5.07 21.62 -28.39
CA LEU A 247 -4.13 20.55 -28.77
C LEU A 247 -2.85 21.06 -29.42
N GLU A 248 -2.78 22.35 -29.74
CA GLU A 248 -1.58 23.01 -30.23
C GLU A 248 -0.92 23.81 -29.09
N PRO A 249 0.40 23.67 -28.88
CA PRO A 249 1.13 24.51 -27.93
C PRO A 249 1.02 25.99 -28.29
N ASN A 250 0.80 26.82 -27.27
CA ASN A 250 0.81 28.27 -27.42
C ASN A 250 1.96 28.89 -26.61
N PRO A 251 3.20 28.90 -27.15
CA PRO A 251 4.36 29.38 -26.42
C PRO A 251 4.24 30.87 -26.05
N PRO A 252 4.83 31.30 -24.92
CA PRO A 252 4.83 32.71 -24.54
C PRO A 252 5.60 33.58 -25.55
N PRO A 253 5.23 34.86 -25.68
CA PRO A 253 5.95 35.79 -26.55
C PRO A 253 7.43 35.91 -26.12
N PRO A 254 8.33 36.17 -27.07
CA PRO A 254 9.76 36.25 -26.77
C PRO A 254 10.04 37.32 -25.72
N PRO A 255 10.88 37.02 -24.71
CA PRO A 255 11.25 37.99 -23.71
C PRO A 255 11.95 39.17 -24.40
N LYS A 256 11.45 40.38 -24.14
CA LYS A 256 12.02 41.59 -24.72
C LYS A 256 13.49 41.72 -24.29
N ALA A 257 14.38 41.95 -25.25
CA ALA A 257 15.75 42.30 -24.93
C ALA A 257 15.74 43.60 -24.11
N LEU A 258 16.21 43.51 -22.87
CA LEU A 258 16.39 44.66 -22.02
C LEU A 258 17.60 45.43 -22.58
N THR A 259 17.35 46.56 -23.27
CA THR A 259 18.44 47.50 -23.51
C THR A 259 18.78 48.20 -22.20
N PRO A 260 20.04 48.62 -21.98
CA PRO A 260 20.40 49.41 -20.81
C PRO A 260 19.49 50.64 -20.63
N GLU A 261 19.08 51.26 -21.74
CA GLU A 261 18.17 52.40 -21.75
C GLU A 261 16.75 52.01 -21.32
N ALA A 262 16.20 50.90 -21.80
CA ALA A 262 14.86 50.44 -21.43
C ALA A 262 14.77 50.01 -19.96
N THR A 263 15.84 49.43 -19.41
CA THR A 263 15.92 49.04 -18.00
C THR A 263 16.07 50.27 -17.10
N GLY A 264 16.95 51.20 -17.47
CA GLY A 264 17.15 52.45 -16.75
C GLY A 264 15.89 53.33 -16.77
N GLN A 265 15.22 53.44 -17.92
CA GLN A 265 13.94 54.15 -18.05
C GLN A 265 12.83 53.49 -17.24
N GLY A 266 12.73 52.16 -17.24
CA GLY A 266 11.74 51.44 -16.44
C GLY A 266 11.92 51.64 -14.94
N VAL A 267 13.15 51.55 -14.44
CA VAL A 267 13.47 51.83 -13.02
C VAL A 267 13.24 53.31 -12.69
N ALA A 268 13.66 54.22 -13.57
CA ALA A 268 13.44 55.65 -13.38
C ALA A 268 11.94 55.99 -13.33
N GLN A 269 11.13 55.46 -14.24
CA GLN A 269 9.67 55.67 -14.30
C GLN A 269 8.89 55.02 -13.14
N THR A 270 9.45 54.01 -12.47
CA THR A 270 8.76 53.35 -11.35
C THR A 270 9.21 53.87 -10.00
N THR A 271 10.45 54.35 -9.90
CA THR A 271 11.09 54.65 -8.61
C THR A 271 11.52 56.11 -8.49
N CYS A 272 12.09 56.69 -9.56
CA CYS A 272 12.72 58.00 -9.50
C CYS A 272 11.74 59.14 -9.83
N ILE A 273 10.77 58.93 -10.72
CA ILE A 273 9.77 59.97 -11.07
C ILE A 273 8.82 60.33 -9.93
N ALA A 274 8.81 59.54 -8.85
CA ALA A 274 8.14 59.92 -7.62
C ALA A 274 8.72 61.20 -7.01
N CYS A 275 9.98 61.54 -7.32
CA CYS A 275 10.67 62.72 -6.78
C CYS A 275 11.39 63.58 -7.83
N HIS A 276 11.66 63.06 -9.04
CA HIS A 276 12.39 63.77 -10.10
C HIS A 276 11.60 63.76 -11.42
N SER A 277 11.19 64.95 -11.89
CA SER A 277 10.55 65.17 -13.19
C SER A 277 11.47 65.87 -14.18
#